data_AF-A0A968ZL56-F1
#
_entry.id   AF-A0A968ZL56-F1
#
_cell.length_a   1.000
_cell.length_b   1.000
_cell.length_c   1.000
_cell.angle_alpha   90.00
_cell.angle_beta   90.00
_cell.angle_gamma   90.00
#
_symmetry.space_group_name_H-M   'P 1'
#
loop_
_entity.id
_entity.type
_entity.pdbx_description
1 polymer ?
#
loop_
_entity_poly.entity_id
_entity_poly.type
_entity_poly.pdbx_seq_one_letter_code
_entity_poly.pdbx_strand_id
1 'polypeptide(L)' 'MASIQPTKVPNMERPKKGFNQYAEQLNGRAAMVGIVALVLIELVTGKGLLSWLGLT' A
#
# COMPACT_ATOMS: atom_id res chain seq x y z
N MET A 1 -18.00 48.00 -11.24
CA MET A 1 -17.65 47.21 -10.04
C MET A 1 -16.82 46.03 -10.52
N ALA A 2 -15.51 46.03 -10.32
CA ALA A 2 -14.63 44.96 -10.82
C ALA A 2 -14.59 43.81 -9.81
N SER A 3 -14.91 42.58 -10.25
CA SER A 3 -14.82 41.37 -9.43
C SER A 3 -13.36 40.88 -9.39
N ILE A 4 -12.69 41.12 -8.27
CA ILE A 4 -11.36 40.59 -7.97
C ILE A 4 -11.50 39.11 -7.61
N GLN A 5 -11.52 38.23 -8.63
CA GLN A 5 -11.56 36.79 -8.42
C GLN A 5 -10.12 36.26 -8.30
N PRO A 6 -9.72 35.67 -7.16
CA PRO A 6 -8.40 35.08 -7.02
C PRO A 6 -8.24 33.89 -7.98
N THR A 7 -7.33 34.02 -8.96
CA THR A 7 -7.18 33.12 -10.12
C THR A 7 -6.43 31.81 -9.82
N LYS A 8 -5.89 31.62 -8.61
CA LYS A 8 -5.25 30.35 -8.27
C LYS A 8 -5.60 29.95 -6.85
N VAL A 9 -6.49 28.98 -6.70
CA VAL A 9 -6.56 28.21 -5.46
C VAL A 9 -5.17 27.59 -5.25
N PRO A 10 -4.52 27.76 -4.09
CA PRO A 10 -3.24 27.13 -3.83
C PRO A 10 -3.44 25.62 -3.95
N ASN A 11 -2.78 24.98 -4.92
CA ASN A 11 -2.69 23.54 -4.96
C ASN A 11 -1.87 23.14 -3.73
N MET A 12 -2.55 22.81 -2.64
CA MET A 12 -1.91 22.22 -1.47
C MET A 12 -1.38 20.85 -1.90
N GLU A 13 -0.15 20.81 -2.38
CA GLU A 13 0.56 19.56 -2.63
C GLU A 13 0.72 18.87 -1.27
N ARG A 14 -0.27 18.03 -0.93
CA ARG A 14 -0.24 17.21 0.27
C ARG A 14 1.10 16.47 0.27
N PRO A 15 1.89 16.55 1.36
CA PRO A 15 3.23 16.00 1.40
C PRO A 15 3.17 14.53 1.02
N LYS A 16 3.75 14.21 -0.15
CA LYS A 16 3.63 12.90 -0.81
C LYS A 16 4.52 11.82 -0.16
N LYS A 17 5.34 12.20 0.83
CA LYS A 17 6.27 11.34 1.57
C LYS A 17 5.82 11.22 3.02
N GLY A 18 5.48 9.99 3.45
CA GLY A 18 5.03 9.67 4.82
C GLY A 18 3.88 8.65 4.82
N PHE A 19 3.24 8.48 5.99
CA PHE A 19 1.96 7.77 6.13
C PHE A 19 0.83 8.58 5.48
N ASN A 20 0.80 8.56 4.15
CA ASN A 20 -0.24 9.17 3.35
C ASN A 20 -1.26 8.09 2.95
N GLN A 21 -2.54 8.46 2.83
CA GLN A 21 -3.65 7.58 2.44
C GLN A 21 -3.35 6.75 1.18
N TYR A 22 -2.62 7.34 0.23
CA TYR A 22 -2.17 6.62 -0.97
C TYR A 22 -1.18 5.49 -0.65
N ALA A 23 -0.21 5.72 0.24
CA ALA A 23 0.75 4.71 0.67
C ALA A 23 0.08 3.60 1.49
N GLU A 24 -0.86 3.96 2.36
CA GLU A 24 -1.66 3.00 3.13
C GLU A 24 -2.47 2.06 2.22
N GLN A 25 -3.15 2.63 1.21
CA GLN A 25 -3.90 1.84 0.23
C GLN A 25 -2.98 0.94 -0.63
N LEU A 26 -1.82 1.46 -1.03
CA LEU A 26 -0.85 0.68 -1.81
C LEU A 26 -0.30 -0.49 -0.98
N ASN A 27 0.09 -0.23 0.27
CA ASN A 27 0.59 -1.25 1.19
C ASN A 27 -0.48 -2.30 1.51
N GLY A 28 -1.73 -1.89 1.72
CA GLY A 28 -2.85 -2.81 1.93
C GLY A 28 -3.07 -3.77 0.76
N ARG A 29 -2.97 -3.27 -0.48
CA ARG A 29 -3.07 -4.12 -1.69
C ARG A 29 -1.89 -5.09 -1.79
N ALA A 30 -0.67 -4.61 -1.53
CA ALA A 30 0.51 -5.46 -1.51
C ALA A 30 0.39 -6.57 -0.46
N ALA A 31 -0.18 -6.27 0.72
CA ALA A 31 -0.42 -7.25 1.77
C ALA A 31 -1.43 -8.33 1.35
N MET A 32 -2.54 -7.95 0.70
CA MET A 32 -3.51 -8.93 0.18
C MET A 32 -2.88 -9.88 -0.83
N VAL A 33 -2.06 -9.36 -1.76
CA VAL A 33 -1.31 -10.18 -2.72
C VAL A 33 -0.29 -11.08 -2.00
N GLY A 34 0.40 -10.55 -1.00
CA GLY A 34 1.37 -11.30 -0.20
C GLY A 34 0.74 -12.51 0.50
N ILE A 35 -0.42 -12.33 1.15
CA ILE A 35 -1.14 -13.43 1.81
C ILE A 35 -1.55 -14.51 0.80
N VAL A 36 -2.12 -14.11 -0.34
CA VAL A 36 -2.53 -15.08 -1.37
C VAL A 36 -1.31 -15.83 -1.93
N ALA A 37 -0.22 -15.13 -2.21
CA ALA A 37 1.02 -15.74 -2.68
C ALA A 37 1.60 -16.73 -1.66
N LEU A 38 1.54 -16.40 -0.37
CA LEU A 38 1.98 -17.29 0.70
C LEU A 38 1.18 -18.59 0.72
N VAL A 39 -0.15 -18.50 0.70
CA VAL A 39 -1.02 -19.69 0.64
C VAL A 39 -0.71 -20.54 -0.61
N LEU A 40 -0.52 -19.91 -1.77
CA LEU A 40 -0.17 -20.63 -3.00
C LEU A 40 1.17 -21.36 -2.88
N ILE A 41 2.19 -20.72 -2.30
CA ILE A 41 3.51 -21.33 -2.10
C ILE A 41 3.39 -22.52 -1.14
N GLU A 42 2.62 -22.39 -0.05
CA GLU A 42 2.39 -23.49 0.90
C GLU A 42 1.68 -24.68 0.24
N LEU A 43 0.71 -24.42 -0.64
CA LEU A 43 0.01 -25.49 -1.39
C LEU A 43 0.94 -26.19 -2.39
N VAL A 44 1.81 -25.45 -3.08
CA VAL A 44 2.71 -26.02 -4.10
C VAL A 44 3.88 -26.78 -3.46
N THR A 45 4.46 -26.24 -2.39
CA THR A 45 5.63 -26.85 -1.73
C THR A 45 5.27 -27.85 -0.64
N GLY A 46 4.02 -27.84 -0.15
CA GLY A 46 3.58 -28.67 0.98
C GLY A 46 4.30 -28.34 2.29
N LYS A 47 5.06 -27.23 2.34
CA LYS A 47 5.82 -26.77 3.49
C LYS A 47 5.29 -25.41 3.88
N GLY A 48 4.82 -25.30 5.13
CA GLY A 48 4.38 -24.03 5.69
C GLY A 48 5.51 -23.01 5.73
N LEU A 49 5.15 -21.72 5.77
CA LEU A 49 6.10 -20.60 5.97
C LEU A 49 7.07 -20.81 7.14
N LEU A 50 6.57 -21.41 8.22
CA LEU A 50 7.33 -21.72 9.43
C LEU A 50 8.45 -22.74 9.17
N SER A 51 8.23 -23.68 8.25
CA SER A 51 9.24 -24.67 7.83
C SER A 51 10.36 -24.01 7.03
N TRP A 52 10.05 -23.00 6.23
CA TRP A 52 11.05 -22.19 5.54
C TRP A 52 11.89 -21.32 6.49
N LEU A 53 11.28 -20.89 7.60
CA LEU A 53 11.97 -20.18 8.68
C LEU A 53 12.73 -21.12 9.63
N GLY A 54 12.66 -22.44 9.43
CA GLY A 54 13.34 -23.45 10.27
C GLY A 54 12.74 -23.63 11.66
N LEU A 55 11.48 -23.22 11.87
CA LEU A 55 10.79 -23.26 13.16
C LEU A 55 9.97 -24.54 13.38
N THR A 56 9.89 -25.42 12.38
CA THR A 56 9.17 -26.71 12.38
C THR A 56 9.95 -27.77 11.63
#